data_AF-A0A383BZ87-F1
#
_entry.id   AF-A0A383BZ87-F1
#
_cell.length_a   1.000
_cell.length_b   1.000
_cell.length_c   1.000
_cell.angle_alpha   90.00
_cell.angle_beta   90.00
_cell.angle_gamma   90.00
#
_symmetry.space_group_name_H-M   'P 1'
#
loop_
_entity.id
_entity.type
_entity.pdbx_description
1 polymer ?
#
loop_
_entity_poly.entity_id
_entity_poly.type
_entity_poly.pdbx_seq_one_letter_code
_entity_poly.pdbx_strand_id
1 'polypeptide(L)' 'MRVVVNPNVLDRLRREDEDLIINFEKKYLVKLEFRADTSFHAEQFKIFDGTNNRQLESVGEHH' A
#
# COMPACT_ATOMS: atom_id res chain seq x y z
N MET A 1 8.49 -0.15 -4.26
CA MET A 1 7.95 -0.26 -2.89
C MET A 1 6.62 -1.00 -2.97
N ARG A 2 6.32 -1.91 -2.04
CA ARG A 2 5.07 -2.67 -2.02
C ARG A 2 4.25 -2.32 -0.79
N VAL A 3 2.95 -2.14 -0.95
CA VAL A 3 2.02 -1.81 0.13
C VAL A 3 0.92 -2.85 0.16
N VAL A 4 0.67 -3.45 1.32
CA VAL A 4 -0.39 -4.43 1.54
C VAL A 4 -1.47 -3.78 2.40
N VAL A 5 -2.72 -3.82 1.92
CA VAL A 5 -3.89 -3.20 2.57
C VAL A 5 -5.10 -4.13 2.49
N ASN A 6 -6.18 -3.79 3.18
CA ASN A 6 -7.48 -4.45 2.99
C ASN A 6 -8.00 -4.28 1.54
N PRO A 7 -8.70 -5.28 0.96
CA PRO A 7 -9.25 -5.20 -0.40
C PRO A 7 -10.14 -3.99 -0.68
N ASN A 8 -10.96 -3.56 0.29
CA ASN A 8 -11.84 -2.40 0.13
C ASN A 8 -11.02 -1.11 0.00
N VAL A 9 -9.93 -0.98 0.75
CA VAL A 9 -9.01 0.17 0.64
C VAL A 9 -8.30 0.13 -0.71
N LEU A 10 -7.86 -1.05 -1.17
CA LEU A 10 -7.24 -1.18 -2.48
C LEU A 10 -8.19 -0.76 -3.61
N ASP A 11 -9.47 -1.13 -3.53
CA ASP A 11 -10.46 -0.77 -4.53
C ASP A 11 -10.65 0.75 -4.62
N ARG A 12 -10.73 1.44 -3.46
CA ARG A 12 -10.76 2.91 -3.40
C ARG A 12 -9.49 3.54 -3.98
N LEU A 13 -8.32 3.05 -3.57
CA LEU A 13 -7.03 3.52 -4.09
C LEU A 13 -6.93 3.40 -5.61
N ARG A 14 -7.50 2.35 -6.20
CA ARG A 14 -7.51 2.11 -7.65
C ARG A 14 -8.56 2.93 -8.41
N ARG A 15 -9.63 3.37 -7.76
CA ARG A 15 -10.77 4.02 -8.42
C ARG A 15 -10.84 5.51 -8.14
N GLU A 16 -10.74 5.89 -6.88
CA GLU A 16 -10.87 7.26 -6.40
C GLU A 16 -9.52 7.98 -6.39
N ASP A 17 -8.45 7.28 -6.00
CA ASP A 17 -7.14 7.91 -5.73
C ASP A 17 -6.05 7.55 -6.77
N GLU A 18 -6.43 7.04 -7.95
CA GLU A 18 -5.47 6.63 -8.98
C GLU A 18 -4.55 7.79 -9.40
N ASP A 19 -5.11 8.97 -9.63
CA ASP A 19 -4.35 10.17 -9.98
C ASP A 19 -3.35 10.57 -8.90
N LEU A 20 -3.72 10.43 -7.63
CA LEU A 20 -2.82 10.68 -6.50
C LEU A 20 -1.64 9.71 -6.55
N ILE A 21 -1.91 8.42 -6.73
CA ILE A 21 -0.89 7.37 -6.80
C ILE A 21 0.09 7.65 -7.96
N ILE A 22 -0.43 7.93 -9.15
CA ILE A 22 0.40 8.24 -10.32
C ILE A 22 1.27 9.48 -10.07
N ASN A 23 0.71 10.51 -9.44
CA ASN A 23 1.46 11.72 -9.09
C ASN A 23 2.56 11.42 -8.06
N PHE A 24 2.31 10.56 -7.07
CA PHE A 24 3.33 10.10 -6.13
C PHE A 24 4.45 9.33 -6.83
N GLU A 25 4.12 8.39 -7.71
CA GLU A 25 5.11 7.62 -8.46
C GLU A 25 6.02 8.53 -9.31
N LYS A 26 5.42 9.49 -10.03
CA LYS A 26 6.16 10.46 -10.84
C LYS A 26 7.02 11.40 -10.00
N LYS A 27 6.46 11.93 -8.91
CA LYS A 27 7.15 12.91 -8.05
C LYS A 27 8.36 12.31 -7.33
N TYR A 28 8.24 11.07 -6.87
CA TYR A 28 9.29 10.39 -6.12
C TYR A 28 10.09 9.39 -6.95
N LEU A 29 9.83 9.32 -8.26
CA LEU A 29 10.47 8.39 -9.21
C LEU A 29 10.48 6.94 -8.68
N VAL A 30 9.38 6.54 -8.04
CA VAL A 30 9.22 5.25 -7.37
C VAL A 30 8.03 4.52 -7.95
N LYS A 31 8.12 3.20 -8.05
CA LYS A 31 6.97 2.35 -8.38
C LYS A 31 6.32 1.82 -7.11
N LEU A 32 5.01 2.05 -6.98
CA LEU A 32 4.16 1.61 -5.89
C LEU A 32 3.39 0.36 -6.33
N GLU A 33 3.64 -0.76 -5.66
CA GLU A 33 2.87 -1.99 -5.87
C GLU A 33 1.87 -2.17 -4.73
N PHE A 34 0.57 -2.06 -5.01
CA PHE A 34 -0.45 -2.31 -4.01
C PHE A 34 -0.99 -3.74 -4.10
N ARG A 35 -1.08 -4.42 -2.95
CA ARG A 35 -1.61 -5.77 -2.79
C ARG A 35 -2.74 -5.75 -1.76
N ALA A 36 -3.77 -6.54 -2.01
CA ALA A 36 -4.87 -6.72 -1.08
C ALA A 36 -4.66 -8.00 -0.26
N ASP A 37 -4.99 -7.93 1.03
CA ASP A 37 -5.05 -9.09 1.92
C ASP A 37 -6.32 -9.01 2.79
N THR A 38 -7.16 -10.05 2.70
CA THR A 38 -8.45 -10.11 3.41
C THR A 38 -8.30 -10.29 4.92
N SER A 39 -7.12 -10.67 5.41
CA SER A 39 -6.83 -10.76 6.85
C SER A 39 -6.65 -9.39 7.51
N PHE A 40 -6.47 -8.33 6.71
CA PHE A 40 -6.25 -6.97 7.20
C PHE A 40 -7.58 -6.27 7.46
N HIS A 41 -7.68 -5.54 8.56
CA HIS A 41 -8.71 -4.52 8.76
C HIS A 41 -8.45 -3.29 7.89
N ALA A 42 -9.49 -2.46 7.66
CA ALA A 42 -9.38 -1.29 6.78
C ALA A 42 -8.34 -0.25 7.26
N GLU A 43 -8.05 -0.23 8.56
CA GLU A 43 -7.04 0.63 9.20
C GLU A 43 -5.62 0.03 9.21
N GLN A 44 -5.47 -1.24 8.84
CA GLN A 44 -4.19 -1.94 8.83
C GLN A 44 -3.52 -1.83 7.46
N PHE A 45 -2.21 -1.60 7.48
CA PHE A 45 -1.38 -1.69 6.28
C PHE A 45 0.05 -2.11 6.60
N LYS A 46 0.72 -2.70 5.60
CA LYS A 46 2.15 -3.04 5.68
C LYS A 46 2.87 -2.52 4.45
N ILE A 47 4.03 -1.91 4.65
CA ILE A 47 4.91 -1.43 3.60
C ILE A 47 6.15 -2.32 3.57
N PHE A 48 6.51 -2.76 2.37
CA PHE A 48 7.66 -3.58 2.08
C PHE A 48 8.56 -2.86 1.07
N ASP A 49 9.86 -3.04 1.25
CA ASP A 49 10.86 -2.66 0.28
C ASP A 49 10.69 -3.52 -0.98
N GLY A 50 10.67 -2.86 -2.15
CA GLY A 50 10.46 -3.55 -3.42
C GLY A 50 11.68 -4.31 -3.93
N THR A 51 12.86 -4.08 -3.35
CA THR A 51 14.14 -4.67 -3.80
C THR A 51 14.47 -5.97 -3.08
N ASN A 52 14.22 -6.02 -1.76
CA ASN A 52 14.60 -7.13 -0.89
C ASN A 52 13.39 -7.74 -0.15
N ASN A 53 12.17 -7.29 -0.44
CA ASN A 53 10.93 -7.72 0.23
C ASN A 53 10.92 -7.52 1.77
N ARG A 54 11.86 -6.74 2.33
CA ARG A 54 11.91 -6.47 3.77
C ARG A 54 10.72 -5.59 4.17
N GLN A 55 10.06 -5.93 5.27
CA GLN A 55 9.07 -5.05 5.87
C GLN A 55 9.75 -3.76 6.35
N LEU A 56 9.28 -2.63 5.85
CA LEU A 56 9.72 -1.30 6.26
C LEU A 56 8.86 -0.79 7.39
N GLU A 57 7.53 -0.87 7.24
CA GLU A 57 6.58 -0.34 8.21
C GLU A 57 5.31 -1.20 8.27
N SER A 58 4.63 -1.18 9.41
CA SER A 58 3.34 -1.82 9.60
C SER A 58 2.50 -1.04 10.61
N VAL A 59 1.23 -0.81 10.31
CA VAL A 59 0.29 -0.07 11.18
C VAL A 59 -0.90 -0.95 11.53
N GLY A 60 -1.38 -0.80 12.77
CA GLY A 60 -2.50 -1.56 13.33
C GLY A 60 -2.09 -2.90 13.95
N GLU A 61 -0.80 -3.10 14.24
CA GLU A 61 -0.34 -4.07 15.24
C GLU A 61 -0.43 -3.42 16.63
N HIS A 62 -1.63 -3.09 17.10
CA HIS A 62 -1.86 -2.77 18.50
C HIS A 62 -2.56 -3.96 19.15
N HIS A 63 -1.79 -4.61 20.03
CA HIS A 63 -2.18 -5.69 20.94
C HIS A 63 -3.14 -5.18 22.03
#